data_AF-A0A803QXS1-F1
#
_entry.id   AF-A0A803QXS1-F1
#
_cell.length_a   1.000
_cell.length_b   1.000
_cell.length_c   1.000
_cell.angle_alpha   90.00
_cell.angle_beta   90.00
_cell.angle_gamma   90.00
#
_symmetry.space_group_name_H-M   'P 1'
#
loop_
_entity.id
_entity.type
_entity.pdbx_description
1 polymer ?
#
loop_
_entity_poly.entity_id
_entity_poly.type
_entity_poly.pdbx_seq_one_letter_code
_entity_poly.pdbx_strand_id
1 'polypeptide(L)' 'MNVWFLLQQEKERAMLNEMVAKLTNVCWDKCVTGTPGSKFSNSEQTCLSNCARRYMDLSVIIMKRFQNM' A
#
# COMPACT_ATOMS: atom_id res chain seq x y z
N MET A 1 -4.93 -20.47 23.16
CA MET A 1 -4.38 -20.01 21.87
C MET A 1 -4.11 -21.26 21.03
N ASN A 2 -4.80 -21.46 19.91
CA ASN A 2 -4.64 -22.65 19.07
C ASN A 2 -3.80 -22.32 17.82
N VAL A 3 -3.22 -23.34 17.18
CA VAL A 3 -2.38 -23.18 15.98
C VAL A 3 -3.14 -22.48 14.85
N TRP A 4 -4.45 -22.72 14.72
CA TRP A 4 -5.30 -22.04 13.75
C TRP A 4 -5.31 -20.52 13.91
N PHE A 5 -5.38 -20.01 15.14
CA PHE A 5 -5.31 -18.59 15.42
C PHE A 5 -3.96 -17.99 15.00
N LEU A 6 -2.85 -18.67 15.29
CA LEU A 6 -1.51 -18.22 14.89
C LEU A 6 -1.37 -18.18 13.36
N LEU A 7 -1.90 -19.19 12.66
CA LEU A 7 -1.88 -19.22 11.20
C LEU A 7 -2.68 -18.07 10.57
N GLN A 8 -3.85 -17.72 11.12
CA GLN A 8 -4.62 -16.57 10.62
C GLN A 8 -3.87 -15.25 10.86
N GLN A 9 -3.25 -15.08 12.04
CA GLN A 9 -2.48 -13.89 12.35
C GLN A 9 -1.27 -13.72 11.42
N GLU A 10 -0.52 -14.78 11.15
CA GLU A 10 0.61 -14.71 10.20
C GLU A 10 0.13 -14.45 8.77
N LYS A 11 -1.04 -15.00 8.38
CA LYS A 11 -1.65 -14.70 7.07
C LYS A 11 -2.00 -13.21 6.93
N GLU A 12 -2.67 -12.63 7.93
CA GLU A 12 -3.00 -11.20 7.96
C GLU A 12 -1.74 -10.34 7.86
N ARG A 13 -0.71 -10.67 8.64
CA ARG A 13 0.58 -9.99 8.61
C ARG A 13 1.26 -10.08 7.24
N ALA A 14 1.25 -11.25 6.60
CA ALA A 14 1.81 -11.44 5.27
C ALA A 14 1.08 -10.58 4.22
N MET A 15 -0.25 -10.54 4.25
CA MET A 15 -1.05 -9.69 3.34
C MET A 15 -0.76 -8.20 3.56
N LEU A 16 -0.63 -7.76 4.80
CA LEU A 16 -0.26 -6.37 5.11
C LEU A 16 1.14 -6.02 4.59
N ASN A 17 2.11 -6.91 4.78
CA ASN A 17 3.48 -6.72 4.28
C ASN A 17 3.50 -6.62 2.76
N GLU A 18 2.76 -7.47 2.06
CA GLU A 18 2.64 -7.44 0.61
C GLU A 18 2.02 -6.13 0.14
N MET A 19 0.94 -5.68 0.80
CA MET A 19 0.29 -4.40 0.50
C MET A 19 1.24 -3.22 0.70
N VAL A 20 1.99 -3.18 1.81
CA VAL A 20 2.99 -2.15 2.08
C VAL A 20 4.06 -2.15 1.01
N ALA A 21 4.64 -3.31 0.68
CA ALA A 21 5.66 -3.42 -0.36
C ALA A 21 5.14 -2.95 -1.73
N LYS A 22 3.90 -3.27 -2.07
CA LYS A 22 3.28 -2.84 -3.33
C LYS A 22 3.07 -1.33 -3.37
N LEU A 23 2.53 -0.75 -2.30
CA LEU A 23 2.34 0.70 -2.18
C LEU A 23 3.68 1.45 -2.24
N THR A 24 4.69 0.96 -1.52
CA THR A 24 6.04 1.54 -1.54
C THR A 24 6.60 1.59 -2.94
N ASN A 25 6.59 0.47 -3.68
CA ASN A 25 7.11 0.43 -5.05
C ASN A 25 6.32 1.34 -6.00
N VAL A 26 4.99 1.22 -6.02
CA VAL A 26 4.14 1.99 -6.94
C VAL A 26 4.24 3.49 -6.68
N CYS A 27 4.25 3.90 -5.41
CA CYS A 27 4.32 5.31 -5.06
C CYS A 27 5.73 5.88 -5.17
N TRP A 28 6.77 5.07 -4.98
CA TRP A 28 8.14 5.45 -5.28
C TRP A 28 8.28 5.84 -6.76
N ASP A 29 7.93 4.93 -7.67
CA ASP A 29 8.06 5.14 -9.12
C ASP A 29 7.27 6.36 -9.62
N LYS A 30 6.16 6.70 -8.95
CA LYS A 30 5.29 7.82 -9.31
C LYS A 30 5.76 9.16 -8.74
N CYS A 31 6.27 9.17 -7.52
CA CYS A 31 6.48 10.39 -6.76
C CYS A 31 7.94 10.79 -6.60
N VAL A 32 8.87 9.85 -6.75
CA VAL A 32 10.30 10.08 -6.58
C VAL A 32 10.98 10.00 -7.94
N THR A 33 11.19 11.16 -8.56
CA THR A 33 11.72 11.28 -9.94
C THR A 33 13.23 11.46 -10.01
N GLY A 34 13.90 11.56 -8.86
CA GLY A 34 15.34 11.71 -8.73
C GLY A 34 15.82 11.11 -7.42
N THR A 35 17.07 11.38 -7.05
CA THR A 35 17.57 10.98 -5.73
C THR A 35 17.01 11.93 -4.67
N PRO A 36 16.19 11.45 -3.71
CA PRO A 36 15.69 12.31 -2.65
C PRO A 36 16.85 12.80 -1.76
N GLY A 37 16.68 13.97 -1.15
CA GLY A 37 17.63 14.49 -0.18
C GLY A 37 17.59 13.72 1.16
N SER A 38 18.12 14.33 2.22
CA SER A 38 18.02 13.76 3.58
C SER A 38 16.58 13.61 4.10
N LYS A 39 15.61 14.23 3.40
CA LYS A 39 14.18 14.21 3.68
C LYS A 39 13.44 14.35 2.34
N PHE A 40 12.22 13.83 2.27
CA PHE A 40 11.31 14.16 1.17
C PHE A 40 10.95 15.65 1.20
N SER A 41 10.94 16.28 0.03
CA SER A 41 10.37 17.60 -0.19
C SER A 41 8.86 17.62 0.10
N ASN A 42 8.28 18.80 0.31
CA ASN A 42 6.85 18.94 0.56
C ASN A 42 5.99 18.39 -0.60
N SER A 43 6.46 18.54 -1.84
CA SER A 43 5.82 18.00 -3.03
C SER A 43 5.86 16.48 -3.07
N GLU A 44 7.00 15.86 -2.73
CA GLU A 44 7.11 14.40 -2.65
C GLU A 44 6.23 13.83 -1.55
N GLN A 45 6.22 14.41 -0.36
CA GLN A 45 5.36 13.98 0.75
C GLN A 45 3.87 14.04 0.36
N THR A 46 3.46 15.15 -0.27
CA THR A 46 2.08 15.33 -0.74
C THR A 46 1.73 14.31 -1.83
N CYS A 47 2.65 14.06 -2.78
CA CYS A 47 2.46 13.05 -3.81
C CYS A 47 2.32 11.64 -3.21
N LEU A 48 3.22 11.26 -2.30
CA LEU A 48 3.24 9.94 -1.66
C LEU A 48 1.94 9.68 -0.88
N SER A 49 1.49 10.65 -0.09
CA SER A 49 0.22 10.58 0.65
C SER A 49 -0.98 10.40 -0.29
N ASN A 50 -1.04 11.20 -1.35
CA ASN A 50 -2.10 11.11 -2.37
C ASN A 50 -2.05 9.79 -3.13
N CYS A 51 -0.85 9.31 -3.50
CA CYS A 51 -0.66 8.05 -4.21
C CYS A 51 -1.18 6.87 -3.38
N ALA A 52 -0.74 6.77 -2.13
CA ALA A 52 -1.15 5.67 -1.25
C ALA A 52 -2.67 5.67 -1.03
N ARG A 53 -3.25 6.86 -0.78
CA ARG A 53 -4.70 6.99 -0.59
C ARG A 53 -5.48 6.57 -1.83
N ARG A 54 -5.11 7.10 -3.01
CA ARG A 54 -5.79 6.78 -4.28
C ARG A 54 -5.65 5.32 -4.67
N TYR A 55 -4.49 4.70 -4.42
CA TYR A 55 -4.28 3.27 -4.68
C TYR A 55 -5.21 2.41 -3.83
N MET A 56 -5.32 2.71 -2.54
CA MET A 56 -6.24 2.00 -1.64
C MET A 56 -7.70 2.19 -2.05
N ASP A 57 -8.12 3.44 -2.31
CA ASP A 57 -9.50 3.75 -2.69
C ASP A 57 -9.90 3.01 -3.98
N LEU A 58 -9.04 3.03 -5.00
CA LEU A 58 -9.28 2.28 -6.25
C LEU A 58 -9.27 0.77 -6.04
N SER A 59 -8.36 0.24 -5.22
CA SER A 59 -8.30 -1.20 -4.93
C SER A 59 -9.61 -1.68 -4.30
N VAL A 60 -10.17 -0.92 -3.35
CA VAL A 60 -11.47 -1.23 -2.72
C VAL A 60 -12.61 -1.17 -3.73
N ILE A 61 -12.64 -0.15 -4.60
CA ILE A 61 -13.67 -0.02 -5.65
C ILE A 61 -13.63 -1.22 -6.60
N ILE A 62 -12.44 -1.61 -7.04
CA ILE A 62 -12.24 -2.75 -7.94
C ILE A 62 -12.69 -4.05 -7.25
N MET A 63 -12.28 -4.28 -5.99
CA MET A 63 -12.72 -5.44 -5.23
C MET A 63 -14.25 -5.53 -5.11
N LYS A 64 -14.91 -4.42 -4.77
CA LYS A 64 -16.38 -4.34 -4.70
C LYS A 64 -17.03 -4.66 -6.05
N ARG A 65 -16.44 -4.18 -7.15
CA ARG A 65 -16.93 -4.50 -8.49
C ARG A 65 -16.87 -6.00 -8.78
N PHE A 66 -15.77 -6.68 -8.42
CA PHE A 66 -15.63 -8.12 -8.60
C PHE A 66 -16.56 -8.94 -7.70
N GLN A 67 -16.85 -8.47 -6.49
CA GLN A 67 -17.81 -9.12 -5.58
C GLN A 67 -19.27 -8.97 -6.05
N ASN A 68 -19.57 -7.92 -6.82
CA ASN A 68 -20.89 -7.62 -7.34
C ASN A 68 -21.10 -8.16 -8.78
N MET A 69 -20.14 -8.89 -9.34
CA MET A 69 -20.32 -9.70 -10.56
C MET A 69 -20.76 -11.10 -10.19
#